data_AF-A0A7K9XF50-F1
#
_entry.id   AF-A0A7K9XF50-F1
#
_cell.length_a   1.000
_cell.length_b   1.000
_cell.length_c   1.000
_cell.angle_alpha   90.00
_cell.angle_beta   90.00
_cell.angle_gamma   90.00
#
_symmetry.space_group_name_H-M   'P 1'
#
loop_
_entity.id
_entity.type
_entity.pdbx_description
1 polymer ?
#
loop_
_entity_poly.entity_id
_entity_poly.type
_entity_poly.pdbx_seq_one_letter_code
_entity_poly.pdbx_strand_id
1 'polypeptide(L)'
;MERTPIPVLTVQTAPYEDQRPTGGGGLRRPTGLFESQRNYLPNFVQSLLSSVDLRDRQGCTMVVGSDGSFHPIGVYLCVCVCLLIFKSLIGRLVIGQNGILSTPAVSCIIRKIKAAGGIILTASHSPGGPGGEFGVKFEVANGGPAPDIVSDKIYQISKTLEEYAICPDLRVDLSRIGRQEFDLENKFKPFRVEIVDSVNIYLNLLRSIFDFNAIRNLLTGPNQIKIRIDAMNGVMGPYVRRILCDELGAPANSAINCIPLEDFGGQPPDPNLTYATALLEAMRGGEYGFGAAFDADGDRYMILGQNGFFVNASDSLAIIAANLSCIPYFCQMGVRGFGRSMPTSTALDK
;
A
#
# COMPACT_ATOMS: atom_id res chain seq x y z
N MET A 1 -24.57 28.70 6.84
CA MET A 1 -25.30 27.45 6.56
C MET A 1 -25.26 26.63 7.83
N GLU A 2 -26.40 26.37 8.44
CA GLU A 2 -26.51 25.39 9.51
C GLU A 2 -26.08 24.03 8.94
N ARG A 3 -24.94 23.51 9.41
CA ARG A 3 -24.51 22.16 9.03
C ARG A 3 -25.31 21.19 9.89
N THR A 4 -26.36 20.60 9.31
CA THR A 4 -27.02 19.47 9.93
C THR A 4 -25.97 18.35 10.14
N PRO A 5 -25.81 17.82 11.36
CA PRO A 5 -24.89 16.71 11.60
C PRO A 5 -25.24 15.51 10.72
N ILE A 6 -24.23 14.83 10.20
CA ILE A 6 -24.42 13.62 9.41
C ILE A 6 -24.92 12.50 10.35
N PRO A 7 -26.07 11.87 10.04
CA PRO A 7 -26.64 10.84 10.88
C PRO A 7 -25.74 9.61 10.91
N VAL A 8 -25.74 8.95 12.06
CA VAL A 8 -25.09 7.65 12.22
C VAL A 8 -26.15 6.58 12.34
N LEU A 9 -26.11 5.59 11.45
CA LEU A 9 -27.00 4.44 11.50
C LEU A 9 -26.27 3.21 12.02
N THR A 10 -26.98 2.38 12.78
CA THR A 10 -26.55 1.02 13.11
C THR A 10 -27.22 0.05 12.14
N VAL A 11 -26.43 -0.80 11.50
CA VAL A 11 -26.91 -1.81 10.56
C VAL A 11 -26.71 -3.19 11.16
N GLN A 12 -27.80 -3.94 11.27
CA GLN A 12 -27.78 -5.35 11.66
C GLN A 12 -27.15 -6.19 10.54
N THR A 13 -26.35 -7.18 10.92
CA THR A 13 -25.62 -8.05 10.00
C THR A 13 -25.54 -9.47 10.57
N ALA A 14 -25.18 -10.42 9.72
CA ALA A 14 -24.85 -11.78 10.13
C ALA A 14 -23.35 -12.02 9.94
N PRO A 15 -22.69 -12.78 10.83
CA PRO A 15 -21.26 -13.06 10.71
C PRO A 15 -20.95 -13.95 9.49
N TYR A 16 -19.69 -13.90 9.07
CA TYR A 16 -19.13 -14.78 8.04
C TYR A 16 -18.02 -15.66 8.64
N GLU A 17 -18.07 -16.96 8.37
CA GLU A 17 -17.12 -17.94 8.91
C GLU A 17 -15.74 -17.92 8.21
N ASP A 18 -15.65 -17.28 7.04
CA ASP A 18 -14.46 -17.32 6.19
C ASP A 18 -13.62 -16.04 6.23
N GLN A 19 -13.89 -15.11 7.15
CA GLN A 19 -13.18 -13.82 7.25
C GLN A 19 -11.88 -13.87 8.06
N ARG A 20 -11.06 -14.90 7.83
CA ARG A 20 -9.74 -15.04 8.49
C ARG A 20 -8.64 -14.35 7.68
N PRO A 21 -8.00 -13.28 8.19
CA PRO A 21 -6.84 -12.69 7.55
C PRO A 21 -5.59 -13.57 7.75
N THR A 22 -4.69 -13.56 6.78
CA THR A 22 -3.42 -14.30 6.81
C THR A 22 -2.25 -13.33 7.05
N GLY A 23 -1.87 -13.08 8.30
CA GLY A 23 -0.69 -12.27 8.67
C GLY A 23 -0.50 -11.02 7.78
N GLY A 24 0.69 -10.86 7.20
CA GLY A 24 1.00 -9.75 6.28
C GLY A 24 0.29 -9.76 4.92
N GLY A 25 -0.41 -10.85 4.57
CA GLY A 25 -1.22 -10.96 3.36
C GLY A 25 -2.65 -10.39 3.51
N GLY A 26 -3.12 -10.17 4.74
CA GLY A 26 -4.48 -9.65 4.99
C GLY A 26 -5.58 -10.66 4.65
N LEU A 27 -6.82 -10.18 4.50
CA LEU A 27 -7.93 -10.99 3.97
C LEU A 27 -7.97 -10.85 2.44
N ARG A 28 -7.64 -11.92 1.72
CA ARG A 28 -7.69 -11.96 0.25
C ARG A 28 -8.76 -12.93 -0.25
N ARG A 29 -9.65 -12.47 -1.12
CA ARG A 29 -10.76 -13.25 -1.70
C ARG A 29 -11.03 -12.79 -3.14
N PRO A 30 -11.75 -13.58 -3.95
CA PRO A 30 -12.20 -13.13 -5.28
C PRO A 30 -12.95 -11.79 -5.19
N THR A 31 -12.72 -10.88 -6.13
CA THR A 31 -13.35 -9.54 -6.15
C THR A 31 -14.87 -9.65 -6.06
N GLY A 32 -15.47 -10.56 -6.85
CA GLY A 32 -16.90 -10.78 -6.86
C GLY A 32 -17.50 -11.19 -5.50
N LEU A 33 -16.71 -11.73 -4.56
CA LEU A 33 -17.19 -12.01 -3.19
C LEU A 33 -17.46 -10.70 -2.43
N PHE A 34 -16.54 -9.74 -2.50
CA PHE A 34 -16.70 -8.44 -1.85
C PHE A 34 -17.82 -7.60 -2.48
N GLU A 35 -18.11 -7.80 -3.77
CA GLU A 35 -19.19 -7.11 -4.49
C GLU A 35 -20.58 -7.69 -4.23
N SER A 36 -20.70 -9.01 -4.34
CA SER A 36 -22.00 -9.68 -4.38
C SER A 36 -22.52 -10.05 -2.99
N GLN A 37 -21.63 -10.29 -2.02
CA GLN A 37 -22.02 -10.70 -0.68
C GLN A 37 -22.34 -9.48 0.18
N ARG A 38 -23.63 -9.34 0.51
CA ARG A 38 -24.13 -8.25 1.35
C ARG A 38 -23.36 -8.20 2.67
N ASN A 39 -22.90 -7.02 3.05
CA ASN A 39 -22.17 -6.76 4.30
C ASN A 39 -20.83 -7.52 4.46
N TYR A 40 -20.34 -8.28 3.48
CA TYR A 40 -19.07 -9.02 3.64
C TYR A 40 -17.91 -8.08 4.00
N LEU A 41 -17.68 -7.07 3.18
CA LEU A 41 -16.67 -6.07 3.44
C LEU A 41 -16.92 -5.25 4.74
N PRO A 42 -18.10 -4.62 4.95
CA PRO A 42 -18.39 -3.90 6.19
C PRO A 42 -18.13 -4.73 7.46
N ASN A 43 -18.50 -6.01 7.46
CA ASN A 43 -18.24 -6.90 8.59
C ASN A 43 -16.75 -7.05 8.89
N PHE A 44 -15.94 -7.27 7.85
CA PHE A 44 -14.51 -7.45 8.04
C PHE A 44 -13.85 -6.16 8.52
N VAL A 45 -14.18 -5.02 7.91
CA VAL A 45 -13.63 -3.71 8.33
C VAL A 45 -14.08 -3.37 9.75
N GLN A 46 -15.35 -3.61 10.11
CA GLN A 46 -15.80 -3.41 11.49
C GLN A 46 -15.05 -4.32 12.47
N SER A 47 -14.76 -5.56 12.10
CA SER A 47 -14.00 -6.51 12.92
C SER A 47 -12.56 -6.06 13.14
N LEU A 48 -11.91 -5.55 12.08
CA LEU A 48 -10.59 -4.91 12.12
C LEU A 48 -10.59 -3.70 13.04
N LEU A 49 -11.53 -2.76 12.86
CA LEU A 49 -11.63 -1.60 13.73
C LEU A 49 -11.88 -2.03 15.17
N SER A 50 -12.74 -3.04 15.38
CA SER A 50 -13.06 -3.62 16.67
C SER A 50 -11.89 -4.30 17.38
N SER A 51 -10.84 -4.71 16.67
CA SER A 51 -9.66 -5.34 17.27
C SER A 51 -8.71 -4.35 17.95
N VAL A 52 -8.77 -3.05 17.58
CA VAL A 52 -7.99 -1.97 18.21
C VAL A 52 -8.62 -1.60 19.55
N ASP A 53 -7.88 -1.56 20.66
CA ASP A 53 -8.47 -1.29 21.96
C ASP A 53 -9.19 0.07 22.02
N LEU A 54 -10.35 0.13 22.70
CA LEU A 54 -11.23 1.32 22.71
C LEU A 54 -10.51 2.61 23.14
N ARG A 55 -9.62 2.51 24.13
CA ARG A 55 -8.81 3.65 24.61
C ARG A 55 -7.87 4.18 23.53
N ASP A 56 -7.30 3.29 22.73
CA ASP A 56 -6.36 3.64 21.65
C ASP A 56 -7.09 4.04 20.36
N ARG A 57 -8.39 3.73 20.27
CA ARG A 57 -9.25 4.07 19.13
C ARG A 57 -9.82 5.49 19.22
N GLN A 58 -10.05 6.01 20.43
CA GLN A 58 -10.70 7.30 20.61
C GLN A 58 -9.83 8.47 20.13
N GLY A 59 -10.30 9.16 19.10
CA GLY A 59 -9.59 10.30 18.50
C GLY A 59 -8.34 9.90 17.72
N CYS A 60 -8.11 8.61 17.48
CA CYS A 60 -6.91 8.14 16.82
C CYS A 60 -6.87 8.54 15.34
N THR A 61 -5.69 8.41 14.74
CA THR A 61 -5.50 8.55 13.30
C THR A 61 -5.28 7.19 12.67
N MET A 62 -5.92 6.92 11.54
CA MET A 62 -5.59 5.78 10.68
C MET A 62 -5.20 6.23 9.28
N VAL A 63 -4.34 5.47 8.62
CA VAL A 63 -3.94 5.69 7.23
C VAL A 63 -4.72 4.72 6.32
N VAL A 64 -5.19 5.17 5.17
CA VAL A 64 -5.89 4.32 4.19
C VAL A 64 -5.30 4.52 2.81
N GLY A 65 -5.04 3.42 2.11
CA GLY A 65 -4.46 3.42 0.78
C GLY A 65 -4.86 2.22 -0.05
N SER A 66 -4.79 2.32 -1.37
CA SER A 66 -4.97 1.22 -2.30
C SER A 66 -3.87 1.17 -3.35
N ASP A 67 -3.73 0.00 -3.97
CA ASP A 67 -2.87 -0.21 -5.13
C ASP A 67 -3.46 0.31 -6.46
N GLY A 68 -4.69 0.82 -6.43
CA GLY A 68 -5.43 1.28 -7.60
C GLY A 68 -6.27 0.20 -8.29
N SER A 69 -6.20 -1.06 -7.82
CA SER A 69 -7.11 -2.10 -8.29
C SER A 69 -8.57 -1.74 -7.99
N PHE A 70 -9.41 -1.95 -9.00
CA PHE A 70 -10.86 -1.91 -8.91
C PHE A 70 -11.44 -0.64 -8.24
N HIS A 71 -11.34 0.46 -8.98
CA HIS A 71 -11.67 1.84 -8.58
C HIS A 71 -13.11 2.06 -8.06
N PRO A 72 -14.17 1.36 -8.54
CA PRO A 72 -15.52 1.53 -7.99
C PRO A 72 -15.63 1.07 -6.53
N ILE A 73 -14.87 0.05 -6.12
CA ILE A 73 -14.86 -0.45 -4.74
C ILE A 73 -13.85 0.30 -3.87
N GLY A 74 -12.69 0.71 -4.38
CA GLY A 74 -11.69 1.42 -3.59
C GLY A 74 -12.18 2.75 -2.99
N VAL A 75 -12.96 3.50 -3.77
CA VAL A 75 -13.69 4.70 -3.31
C VAL A 75 -14.77 4.31 -2.29
N TYR A 76 -15.53 3.25 -2.57
CA TYR A 76 -16.55 2.71 -1.66
C TYR A 76 -15.96 2.17 -0.35
N LEU A 77 -14.72 1.68 -0.33
CA LEU A 77 -14.03 1.15 0.85
C LEU A 77 -13.41 2.26 1.70
N CYS A 78 -12.77 3.24 1.08
CA CYS A 78 -12.33 4.46 1.77
C CYS A 78 -13.54 5.13 2.43
N VAL A 79 -14.67 5.17 1.70
CA VAL A 79 -15.97 5.58 2.22
C VAL A 79 -16.43 4.64 3.33
N CYS A 80 -16.43 3.30 3.21
CA CYS A 80 -16.78 2.37 4.30
C CYS A 80 -15.94 2.57 5.58
N VAL A 81 -14.63 2.82 5.48
CA VAL A 81 -13.80 3.18 6.65
C VAL A 81 -14.21 4.55 7.22
N CYS A 82 -14.52 5.53 6.35
CA CYS A 82 -15.12 6.81 6.75
C CYS A 82 -16.56 6.69 7.26
N LEU A 83 -17.23 5.57 7.06
CA LEU A 83 -18.62 5.36 7.42
C LEU A 83 -18.72 4.70 8.81
N LEU A 84 -17.76 3.87 9.21
CA LEU A 84 -17.79 3.04 10.42
C LEU A 84 -17.46 3.77 11.74
N ILE A 85 -17.66 5.08 11.79
CA ILE A 85 -16.97 5.95 12.76
C ILE A 85 -17.58 5.94 14.15
N PHE A 86 -18.87 5.64 14.30
CA PHE A 86 -19.53 5.94 15.58
C PHE A 86 -19.15 4.98 16.70
N LYS A 87 -19.14 3.66 16.46
CA LYS A 87 -18.57 2.71 17.44
C LYS A 87 -17.04 2.67 17.42
N SER A 88 -16.42 3.17 16.35
CA SER A 88 -14.97 3.12 16.18
C SER A 88 -14.24 4.33 16.75
N LEU A 89 -14.92 5.42 17.15
CA LEU A 89 -14.32 6.58 17.83
C LEU A 89 -13.10 7.25 17.12
N ILE A 90 -12.80 6.90 15.86
CA ILE A 90 -11.65 7.42 15.10
C ILE A 90 -11.81 8.93 14.91
N GLY A 91 -10.74 9.68 15.15
CA GLY A 91 -10.74 11.14 15.02
C GLY A 91 -10.39 11.62 13.62
N ARG A 92 -9.46 10.92 12.96
CA ARG A 92 -8.87 11.36 11.69
C ARG A 92 -8.53 10.18 10.77
N LEU A 93 -8.76 10.35 9.48
CA LEU A 93 -8.17 9.51 8.43
C LEU A 93 -7.18 10.32 7.58
N VAL A 94 -6.10 9.67 7.19
CA VAL A 94 -5.15 10.17 6.19
C VAL A 94 -5.20 9.24 4.99
N ILE A 95 -5.56 9.77 3.83
CA ILE A 95 -5.81 8.98 2.62
C ILE A 95 -4.96 9.54 1.48
N GLY A 96 -4.37 8.66 0.67
CA GLY A 96 -3.70 9.10 -0.56
C GLY A 96 -4.66 9.74 -1.55
N GLN A 97 -4.17 10.67 -2.36
CA GLN A 97 -4.94 11.27 -3.44
C GLN A 97 -5.46 10.18 -4.38
N ASN A 98 -6.74 10.26 -4.75
CA ASN A 98 -7.47 9.25 -5.50
C ASN A 98 -7.50 7.86 -4.83
N GLY A 99 -7.23 7.78 -3.52
CA GLY A 99 -7.11 6.53 -2.77
C GLY A 99 -5.75 5.83 -2.91
N ILE A 100 -4.83 6.35 -3.73
CA ILE A 100 -3.58 5.68 -4.09
C ILE A 100 -2.51 5.87 -3.00
N LEU A 101 -2.06 4.78 -2.37
CA LEU A 101 -0.82 4.72 -1.60
C LEU A 101 -0.21 3.32 -1.72
N SER A 102 1.09 3.25 -2.00
CA SER A 102 1.83 2.00 -1.92
C SER A 102 1.93 1.51 -0.49
N THR A 103 2.12 0.20 -0.30
CA THR A 103 2.32 -0.40 1.02
C THR A 103 3.49 0.25 1.77
N PRO A 104 4.68 0.47 1.15
CA PRO A 104 5.76 1.22 1.79
C PRO A 104 5.40 2.67 2.17
N ALA A 105 4.57 3.35 1.36
CA ALA A 105 4.12 4.71 1.67
C ALA A 105 3.15 4.74 2.85
N VAL A 106 2.24 3.77 2.97
CA VAL A 106 1.35 3.64 4.14
C VAL A 106 2.17 3.45 5.42
N SER A 107 3.10 2.49 5.43
CA SER A 107 4.02 2.26 6.55
C SER A 107 4.80 3.53 6.95
N CYS A 108 5.35 4.23 5.94
CA CYS A 108 6.05 5.50 6.13
C CYS A 108 5.17 6.55 6.81
N ILE A 109 3.94 6.74 6.34
CA ILE A 109 3.00 7.73 6.85
C ILE A 109 2.58 7.38 8.28
N ILE A 110 2.21 6.11 8.54
CA ILE A 110 1.83 5.63 9.89
C ILE A 110 2.90 6.02 10.91
N ARG A 111 4.16 5.69 10.61
CA ARG A 111 5.30 5.96 11.49
C ARG A 111 5.57 7.46 11.64
N LYS A 112 5.46 8.22 10.54
CA LYS A 112 5.72 9.66 10.52
C LYS A 112 4.73 10.44 11.37
N ILE A 113 3.44 10.10 11.30
CA ILE A 113 2.37 10.82 12.00
C ILE A 113 1.94 10.14 13.31
N LYS A 114 2.58 9.02 13.66
CA LYS A 114 2.24 8.17 14.83
C LYS A 114 0.77 7.74 14.80
N ALA A 115 0.31 7.28 13.64
CA ALA A 115 -1.04 6.72 13.49
C ALA A 115 -1.19 5.42 14.32
N ALA A 116 -2.43 5.06 14.66
CA ALA A 116 -2.73 3.81 15.35
C ALA A 116 -2.52 2.58 14.45
N GLY A 117 -2.54 2.79 13.14
CA GLY A 117 -2.37 1.76 12.11
C GLY A 117 -2.84 2.25 10.76
N GLY A 118 -3.00 1.33 9.81
CA GLY A 118 -3.54 1.63 8.50
C GLY A 118 -4.16 0.42 7.82
N ILE A 119 -5.05 0.71 6.87
CA ILE A 119 -5.76 -0.27 6.07
C ILE A 119 -5.27 -0.11 4.63
N ILE A 120 -4.83 -1.21 4.03
CA ILE A 120 -4.29 -1.22 2.66
C ILE A 120 -5.15 -2.13 1.79
N LEU A 121 -5.63 -1.59 0.68
CA LEU A 121 -6.56 -2.24 -0.23
C LEU A 121 -5.76 -2.78 -1.40
N THR A 122 -5.38 -4.04 -1.28
CA THR A 122 -4.49 -4.68 -2.23
C THR A 122 -4.52 -6.20 -2.07
N ALA A 123 -4.43 -6.90 -3.19
CA ALA A 123 -4.18 -8.33 -3.26
C ALA A 123 -2.70 -8.64 -3.61
N SER A 124 -1.81 -7.63 -3.56
CA SER A 124 -0.39 -7.69 -3.92
C SER A 124 -0.22 -8.23 -5.34
N HIS A 125 0.47 -9.35 -5.51
CA HIS A 125 0.79 -9.98 -6.80
C HIS A 125 -0.41 -10.62 -7.53
N SER A 126 -1.61 -10.64 -6.93
CA SER A 126 -2.78 -11.25 -7.57
C SER A 126 -3.37 -10.35 -8.68
N PRO A 127 -3.99 -10.94 -9.72
CA PRO A 127 -4.67 -10.16 -10.77
C PRO A 127 -5.84 -9.35 -10.20
N GLY A 128 -6.06 -8.15 -10.75
CA GLY A 128 -7.15 -7.24 -10.40
C GLY A 128 -8.39 -7.41 -11.28
N GLY A 129 -9.31 -6.45 -11.18
CA GLY A 129 -10.56 -6.44 -11.97
C GLY A 129 -11.68 -7.35 -11.43
N PRO A 130 -12.85 -7.39 -12.11
CA PRO A 130 -14.03 -8.14 -11.67
C PRO A 130 -13.80 -9.65 -11.50
N GLY A 131 -12.97 -10.24 -12.37
CA GLY A 131 -12.60 -11.66 -12.33
C GLY A 131 -11.34 -11.97 -11.51
N GLY A 132 -10.74 -10.95 -10.89
CA GLY A 132 -9.51 -11.07 -10.12
C GLY A 132 -9.74 -11.32 -8.63
N GLU A 133 -8.75 -10.93 -7.83
CA GLU A 133 -8.81 -10.94 -6.38
C GLU A 133 -8.77 -9.53 -5.81
N PHE A 134 -9.40 -9.36 -4.65
CA PHE A 134 -9.31 -8.17 -3.84
C PHE A 134 -8.80 -8.52 -2.45
N GLY A 135 -8.14 -7.58 -1.78
CA GLY A 135 -7.57 -7.82 -0.47
C GLY A 135 -7.63 -6.62 0.46
N VAL A 136 -7.73 -6.90 1.75
CA VAL A 136 -7.69 -5.91 2.82
C VAL A 136 -6.60 -6.30 3.82
N LYS A 137 -5.47 -5.59 3.78
CA LYS A 137 -4.37 -5.71 4.74
C LYS A 137 -4.56 -4.73 5.91
N PHE A 138 -4.04 -5.09 7.08
CA PHE A 138 -4.00 -4.23 8.25
C PHE A 138 -2.57 -4.08 8.75
N GLU A 139 -2.13 -2.82 8.87
CA GLU A 139 -0.88 -2.45 9.54
C GLU A 139 -1.16 -1.83 10.90
N VAL A 140 -0.32 -2.15 11.89
CA VAL A 140 -0.44 -1.63 13.26
C VAL A 140 0.46 -0.40 13.46
N ALA A 141 0.44 0.20 14.65
CA ALA A 141 1.08 1.49 14.95
C ALA A 141 2.60 1.57 14.64
N ASN A 142 3.32 0.45 14.55
CA ASN A 142 4.74 0.44 14.15
C ASN A 142 4.95 0.59 12.62
N GLY A 143 3.87 0.57 11.83
CA GLY A 143 3.87 0.57 10.37
C GLY A 143 4.16 -0.79 9.75
N GLY A 144 4.06 -1.87 10.51
CA GLY A 144 4.22 -3.25 10.01
C GLY A 144 2.90 -4.00 9.99
N PRO A 145 2.86 -5.18 9.36
CA PRO A 145 1.66 -6.01 9.28
C PRO A 145 1.15 -6.41 10.66
N ALA A 146 -0.16 -6.60 10.78
CA ALA A 146 -0.79 -7.10 11.98
C ALA A 146 -0.20 -8.48 12.39
N PRO A 147 0.27 -8.64 13.64
CA PRO A 147 0.76 -9.92 14.13
C PRO A 147 -0.39 -10.92 14.25
N ASP A 148 -0.07 -12.22 14.33
CA ASP A 148 -1.06 -13.31 14.37
C ASP A 148 -2.10 -13.12 15.49
N ILE A 149 -1.68 -12.62 16.65
CA ILE A 149 -2.59 -12.32 17.78
C ILE A 149 -3.68 -11.31 17.37
N VAL A 150 -3.32 -10.29 16.60
CA VAL A 150 -4.29 -9.29 16.10
C VAL A 150 -5.16 -9.91 15.01
N SER A 151 -4.56 -10.66 14.08
CA SER A 151 -5.28 -11.37 13.01
C SER A 151 -6.32 -12.35 13.55
N ASP A 152 -5.97 -13.13 14.58
CA ASP A 152 -6.88 -14.05 15.25
C ASP A 152 -7.97 -13.30 16.03
N LYS A 153 -7.65 -12.16 16.67
CA LYS A 153 -8.66 -11.29 17.32
C LYS A 153 -9.68 -10.77 16.31
N ILE A 154 -9.22 -10.29 15.15
CA ILE A 154 -10.09 -9.85 14.04
C ILE A 154 -11.01 -10.99 13.62
N TYR A 155 -10.46 -12.20 13.43
CA TYR A 155 -11.23 -13.37 13.02
C TYR A 155 -12.25 -13.83 14.07
N GLN A 156 -11.93 -13.76 15.37
CA GLN A 156 -12.92 -14.09 16.40
C GLN A 156 -14.07 -13.08 16.43
N ILE A 157 -13.79 -11.79 16.22
CA ILE A 157 -14.82 -10.75 16.15
C ILE A 157 -15.70 -10.95 14.90
N SER A 158 -15.12 -11.29 13.75
CA SER A 158 -15.89 -11.44 12.50
C SER A 158 -16.92 -12.56 12.56
N LYS A 159 -16.65 -13.62 13.34
CA LYS A 159 -17.56 -14.75 13.55
C LYS A 159 -18.71 -14.45 14.51
N THR A 160 -18.65 -13.37 15.26
CA THR A 160 -19.67 -13.02 16.27
C THR A 160 -20.27 -11.63 16.03
N LEU A 161 -19.99 -11.00 14.89
CA LEU A 161 -20.45 -9.65 14.58
C LEU A 161 -21.95 -9.64 14.24
N GLU A 162 -22.73 -8.94 15.05
CA GLU A 162 -24.20 -8.80 14.88
C GLU A 162 -24.60 -7.45 14.27
N GLU A 163 -23.75 -6.42 14.40
CA GLU A 163 -24.03 -5.09 13.86
C GLU A 163 -22.76 -4.28 13.59
N TYR A 164 -22.88 -3.28 12.70
CA TYR A 164 -21.86 -2.27 12.45
C TYR A 164 -22.49 -0.87 12.34
N ALA A 165 -21.70 0.18 12.56
CA ALA A 165 -22.16 1.57 12.40
C ALA A 165 -21.81 2.11 11.00
N ILE A 166 -22.62 3.00 10.42
CA ILE A 166 -22.40 3.58 9.09
C ILE A 166 -22.94 5.02 9.05
N CYS A 167 -22.27 5.92 8.33
CA CYS A 167 -22.70 7.32 8.15
C CYS A 167 -23.14 7.58 6.70
N PRO A 168 -24.23 6.97 6.20
CA PRO A 168 -24.49 6.76 4.77
C PRO A 168 -24.48 8.02 3.89
N ASP A 169 -24.66 9.21 4.48
CA ASP A 169 -24.66 10.50 3.80
C ASP A 169 -23.28 11.17 3.72
N LEU A 170 -22.25 10.59 4.34
CA LEU A 170 -20.89 11.09 4.28
C LEU A 170 -20.31 10.95 2.87
N ARG A 171 -19.74 12.03 2.34
CA ARG A 171 -19.13 12.09 1.01
C ARG A 171 -17.75 12.72 1.12
N VAL A 172 -16.73 12.00 0.67
CA VAL A 172 -15.33 12.47 0.65
C VAL A 172 -14.89 12.62 -0.80
N ASP A 173 -14.30 13.77 -1.14
CA ASP A 173 -13.66 13.97 -2.44
C ASP A 173 -12.19 13.54 -2.37
N LEU A 174 -11.86 12.37 -2.92
CA LEU A 174 -10.48 11.84 -2.90
C LEU A 174 -9.56 12.56 -3.91
N SER A 175 -10.11 13.33 -4.86
CA SER A 175 -9.33 13.98 -5.93
C SER A 175 -8.60 15.23 -5.45
N ARG A 176 -9.13 15.88 -4.40
CA ARG A 176 -8.64 17.15 -3.87
C ARG A 176 -7.79 16.95 -2.62
N ILE A 177 -6.49 17.18 -2.75
CA ILE A 177 -5.56 17.27 -1.62
C ILE A 177 -6.04 18.34 -0.65
N GLY A 178 -6.03 18.04 0.64
CA GLY A 178 -6.43 18.96 1.69
C GLY A 178 -7.27 18.31 2.78
N ARG A 179 -7.78 19.15 3.68
CA ARG A 179 -8.58 18.75 4.83
C ARG A 179 -10.07 18.87 4.51
N GLN A 180 -10.82 17.83 4.84
CA GLN A 180 -12.27 17.78 4.80
C GLN A 180 -12.78 17.46 6.21
N GLU A 181 -13.80 18.17 6.67
CA GLU A 181 -14.34 18.05 8.03
C GLU A 181 -15.82 17.78 8.01
N PHE A 182 -16.23 16.83 8.84
CA PHE A 182 -17.58 16.31 8.89
C PHE A 182 -18.08 16.34 10.32
N ASP A 183 -19.17 17.07 10.54
CA ASP A 183 -19.89 17.08 11.81
C ASP A 183 -20.78 15.84 11.86
N LEU A 184 -20.52 14.93 12.80
CA LEU A 184 -21.27 13.68 12.95
C LEU A 184 -22.25 13.81 14.12
N GLU A 185 -23.43 13.22 13.97
CA GLU A 185 -24.41 13.14 15.04
C GLU A 185 -23.79 12.47 16.28
N ASN A 186 -24.12 12.99 17.47
CA ASN A 186 -23.65 12.47 18.77
C ASN A 186 -22.11 12.43 18.95
N LYS A 187 -21.34 13.21 18.17
CA LYS A 187 -19.90 13.36 18.32
C LYS A 187 -19.50 14.82 18.55
N PHE A 188 -18.81 15.09 19.65
CA PHE A 188 -18.44 16.46 20.04
C PHE A 188 -17.35 17.09 19.15
N LYS A 189 -16.43 16.27 18.62
CA LYS A 189 -15.34 16.74 17.73
C LYS A 189 -15.64 16.33 16.29
N PRO A 190 -15.39 17.22 15.30
CA PRO A 190 -15.59 16.87 13.90
C PRO A 190 -14.69 15.70 13.51
N PHE A 191 -15.21 14.83 12.65
CA PHE A 191 -14.40 13.83 11.99
C PHE A 191 -13.61 14.47 10.85
N ARG A 192 -12.32 14.14 10.76
CA ARG A 192 -11.42 14.73 9.78
C ARG A 192 -10.92 13.71 8.77
N VAL A 193 -10.94 14.09 7.50
CA VAL A 193 -10.24 13.39 6.43
C VAL A 193 -9.18 14.32 5.86
N GLU A 194 -7.93 13.85 5.80
CA GLU A 194 -6.80 14.54 5.19
C GLU A 194 -6.39 13.77 3.94
N ILE A 195 -6.67 14.33 2.75
CA ILE A 195 -6.19 13.80 1.48
C ILE A 195 -4.78 14.33 1.25
N VAL A 196 -3.82 13.42 1.10
CA VAL A 196 -2.40 13.74 0.94
C VAL A 196 -1.88 13.32 -0.42
N ASP A 197 -0.86 14.02 -0.92
CA ASP A 197 -0.11 13.57 -2.09
C ASP A 197 0.48 12.18 -1.81
N SER A 198 0.28 11.26 -2.76
CA SER A 198 0.66 9.85 -2.61
C SER A 198 2.17 9.62 -2.45
N VAL A 199 3.00 10.54 -2.96
CA VAL A 199 4.45 10.33 -3.09
C VAL A 199 5.24 11.20 -2.10
N ASN A 200 4.82 12.44 -1.83
CA ASN A 200 5.65 13.46 -1.16
C ASN A 200 6.23 13.02 0.20
N ILE A 201 5.42 12.40 1.08
CA ILE A 201 5.91 11.98 2.40
C ILE A 201 6.94 10.86 2.26
N TYR A 202 6.69 9.91 1.37
CA TYR A 202 7.59 8.79 1.09
C TYR A 202 8.87 9.24 0.39
N LEU A 203 8.79 10.11 -0.61
CA LEU A 203 9.93 10.74 -1.28
C LEU A 203 10.84 11.46 -0.28
N ASN A 204 10.28 12.18 0.69
CA ASN A 204 11.07 12.85 1.72
C ASN A 204 11.79 11.86 2.65
N LEU A 205 11.20 10.69 2.93
CA LEU A 205 11.91 9.61 3.61
C LEU A 205 13.09 9.11 2.76
N LEU A 206 12.86 8.82 1.47
CA LEU A 206 13.92 8.34 0.58
C LEU A 206 15.09 9.33 0.46
N ARG A 207 14.80 10.63 0.37
CA ARG A 207 15.83 11.70 0.37
C ARG A 207 16.70 11.69 1.62
N SER A 208 16.16 11.25 2.76
CA SER A 208 16.93 11.12 4.00
C SER A 208 17.75 9.83 4.07
N ILE A 209 17.48 8.85 3.19
CA ILE A 209 18.13 7.54 3.21
C ILE A 209 19.26 7.45 2.17
N PHE A 210 18.99 7.94 0.95
CA PHE A 210 19.86 7.81 -0.21
C PHE A 210 20.49 9.14 -0.62
N ASP A 211 21.66 9.07 -1.26
CA ASP A 211 22.26 10.23 -1.93
C ASP A 211 21.61 10.45 -3.31
N PHE A 212 20.65 11.38 -3.35
CA PHE A 212 19.92 11.71 -4.58
C PHE A 212 20.82 12.37 -5.64
N ASN A 213 21.91 13.05 -5.25
CA ASN A 213 22.83 13.65 -6.21
C ASN A 213 23.65 12.56 -6.90
N ALA A 214 24.16 11.59 -6.13
CA ALA A 214 24.88 10.45 -6.70
C ALA A 214 23.99 9.64 -7.66
N ILE A 215 22.75 9.35 -7.28
CA ILE A 215 21.80 8.63 -8.13
C ILE A 215 21.46 9.44 -9.38
N ARG A 216 21.22 10.76 -9.24
CA ARG A 216 20.96 11.63 -10.39
C ARG A 216 22.13 11.66 -11.37
N ASN A 217 23.36 11.72 -10.88
CA ASN A 217 24.57 11.68 -11.73
C ASN A 217 24.72 10.35 -12.46
N LEU A 218 24.23 9.25 -11.89
CA LEU A 218 24.21 7.94 -12.55
C LEU A 218 23.15 7.88 -13.67
N LEU A 219 22.01 8.54 -13.48
CA LEU A 219 20.86 8.50 -14.38
C LEU A 219 20.85 9.61 -15.44
N THR A 220 21.80 10.55 -15.39
CA THR A 220 21.87 11.69 -16.30
C THR A 220 23.26 11.89 -16.89
N GLY A 221 23.35 12.63 -18.00
CA GLY A 221 24.62 12.95 -18.67
C GLY A 221 25.02 11.94 -19.76
N PRO A 222 26.20 12.14 -20.38
CA PRO A 222 26.61 11.35 -21.56
C PRO A 222 26.87 9.87 -21.25
N ASN A 223 27.25 9.55 -20.01
CA ASN A 223 27.55 8.19 -19.56
C ASN A 223 26.41 7.60 -18.70
N GLN A 224 25.19 8.16 -18.80
CA GLN A 224 24.06 7.70 -18.01
C GLN A 224 23.79 6.21 -18.24
N ILE A 225 23.49 5.48 -17.16
CA ILE A 225 22.96 4.12 -17.30
C ILE A 225 21.55 4.19 -17.88
N LYS A 226 21.29 3.42 -18.94
CA LYS A 226 19.95 3.27 -19.48
C LYS A 226 19.16 2.30 -18.61
N ILE A 227 18.06 2.77 -18.02
CA ILE A 227 17.21 1.96 -17.14
C ILE A 227 15.82 1.74 -17.74
N ARG A 228 15.19 0.63 -17.35
CA ARG A 228 13.79 0.32 -17.65
C ARG A 228 13.06 -0.18 -16.41
N ILE A 229 12.05 0.56 -15.96
CA ILE A 229 11.38 0.33 -14.69
C ILE A 229 9.89 0.11 -14.96
N ASP A 230 9.43 -1.12 -14.74
CA ASP A 230 8.07 -1.57 -14.99
C ASP A 230 7.25 -1.55 -13.71
N ALA A 231 6.25 -0.68 -13.64
CA ALA A 231 5.33 -0.63 -12.51
C ALA A 231 4.17 -1.64 -12.64
N MET A 232 4.14 -2.43 -13.72
CA MET A 232 3.12 -3.46 -14.01
C MET A 232 1.69 -2.94 -13.89
N ASN A 233 1.46 -1.68 -14.29
CA ASN A 233 0.19 -0.97 -14.16
C ASN A 233 -0.37 -0.92 -12.72
N GLY A 234 0.48 -1.11 -11.72
CA GLY A 234 0.15 -1.02 -10.30
C GLY A 234 0.48 0.34 -9.69
N VAL A 235 0.47 0.38 -8.36
CA VAL A 235 0.57 1.59 -7.54
C VAL A 235 1.88 2.35 -7.73
N MET A 236 2.95 1.66 -8.15
CA MET A 236 4.29 2.23 -8.24
C MET A 236 4.45 3.22 -9.41
N GLY A 237 3.48 3.31 -10.33
CA GLY A 237 3.56 4.19 -11.49
C GLY A 237 3.83 5.66 -11.17
N PRO A 238 3.02 6.33 -10.33
CA PRO A 238 3.27 7.69 -9.87
C PRO A 238 4.59 7.83 -9.10
N TYR A 239 5.00 6.82 -8.34
CA TYR A 239 6.26 6.84 -7.58
C TYR A 239 7.47 6.79 -8.51
N VAL A 240 7.46 5.91 -9.50
CA VAL A 240 8.53 5.80 -10.52
C VAL A 240 8.66 7.11 -11.28
N ARG A 241 7.56 7.65 -11.79
CA ARG A 241 7.58 8.93 -12.54
C ARG A 241 8.09 10.07 -11.67
N ARG A 242 7.51 10.26 -10.48
CA ARG A 242 7.88 11.38 -9.64
C ARG A 242 9.31 11.24 -9.10
N ILE A 243 9.72 10.07 -8.65
CA ILE A 243 11.02 9.89 -7.98
C ILE A 243 12.14 9.68 -9.01
N LEU A 244 12.00 8.71 -9.92
CA LEU A 244 13.08 8.37 -10.85
C LEU A 244 13.16 9.36 -12.02
N CYS A 245 12.02 9.79 -12.58
CA CYS A 245 12.03 10.70 -13.72
C CYS A 245 12.13 12.17 -13.28
N ASP A 246 11.16 12.69 -12.53
CA ASP A 246 11.11 14.12 -12.22
C ASP A 246 12.24 14.57 -11.28
N GLU A 247 12.48 13.82 -10.20
CA GLU A 247 13.45 14.20 -9.15
C GLU A 247 14.89 13.76 -9.48
N LEU A 248 15.06 12.55 -10.02
CA LEU A 248 16.37 11.96 -10.30
C LEU A 248 16.79 12.05 -11.78
N GLY A 249 15.93 12.56 -12.66
CA GLY A 249 16.27 12.91 -14.04
C GLY A 249 16.31 11.76 -15.03
N ALA A 250 15.82 10.56 -14.69
CA ALA A 250 15.71 9.48 -15.64
C ALA A 250 14.77 9.88 -16.80
N PRO A 251 15.11 9.56 -18.06
CA PRO A 251 14.23 9.80 -19.19
C PRO A 251 12.81 9.23 -19.00
N ALA A 252 11.78 9.89 -19.52
CA ALA A 252 10.39 9.45 -19.34
C ALA A 252 10.12 8.05 -19.91
N ASN A 253 10.86 7.62 -20.94
CA ASN A 253 10.77 6.28 -21.50
C ASN A 253 11.38 5.18 -20.61
N SER A 254 12.05 5.55 -19.51
CA SER A 254 12.44 4.60 -18.47
C SER A 254 11.25 4.09 -17.65
N ALA A 255 10.15 4.85 -17.59
CA ALA A 255 8.96 4.50 -16.83
C ALA A 255 7.97 3.71 -17.70
N ILE A 256 7.87 2.40 -17.47
CA ILE A 256 7.03 1.46 -18.22
C ILE A 256 5.81 1.09 -17.38
N ASN A 257 4.64 1.00 -18.03
CA ASN A 257 3.37 0.66 -17.38
C ASN A 257 3.09 1.47 -16.10
N CYS A 258 3.51 2.74 -16.08
CA CYS A 258 3.43 3.61 -14.90
C CYS A 258 2.10 4.37 -14.76
N ILE A 259 1.02 3.86 -15.35
CA ILE A 259 -0.35 4.33 -15.14
C ILE A 259 -1.06 3.22 -14.38
N PRO A 260 -1.49 3.45 -13.11
CA PRO A 260 -2.29 2.50 -12.37
C PRO A 260 -3.57 2.17 -13.14
N LEU A 261 -3.86 0.88 -13.35
CA LEU A 261 -5.09 0.38 -13.98
C LEU A 261 -5.80 -0.58 -13.03
N GLU A 262 -7.14 -0.59 -13.09
CA GLU A 262 -7.96 -1.39 -12.17
C GLU A 262 -7.75 -2.90 -12.27
N ASP A 263 -7.36 -3.38 -13.45
CA ASP A 263 -7.10 -4.77 -13.80
C ASP A 263 -5.61 -5.02 -14.08
N PHE A 264 -4.75 -4.03 -13.80
CA PHE A 264 -3.31 -4.06 -14.07
C PHE A 264 -2.96 -4.37 -15.54
N GLY A 265 -3.83 -4.00 -16.49
CA GLY A 265 -3.63 -4.32 -17.90
C GLY A 265 -3.95 -5.78 -18.25
N GLY A 266 -4.77 -6.45 -17.43
CA GLY A 266 -5.24 -7.82 -17.63
C GLY A 266 -4.18 -8.90 -17.34
N GLN A 267 -3.10 -8.55 -16.64
CA GLN A 267 -2.02 -9.47 -16.27
C GLN A 267 -1.78 -9.44 -14.74
N PRO A 268 -1.34 -10.56 -14.14
CA PRO A 268 -0.90 -10.54 -12.75
C PRO A 268 0.28 -9.58 -12.56
N PRO A 269 0.21 -8.62 -11.62
CA PRO A 269 1.30 -7.72 -11.30
C PRO A 269 2.30 -8.42 -10.37
N ASP A 270 2.94 -9.49 -10.87
CA ASP A 270 3.88 -10.31 -10.10
C ASP A 270 5.29 -10.24 -10.72
N PRO A 271 6.26 -9.57 -10.06
CA PRO A 271 7.57 -9.30 -10.64
C PRO A 271 8.44 -10.56 -10.62
N ASN A 272 8.31 -11.39 -11.65
CA ASN A 272 9.15 -12.55 -11.90
C ASN A 272 9.30 -12.83 -13.40
N LEU A 273 10.17 -13.78 -13.77
CA LEU A 273 10.48 -14.09 -15.16
C LEU A 273 9.30 -14.66 -15.95
N THR A 274 8.22 -15.11 -15.29
CA THR A 274 7.02 -15.65 -15.92
C THR A 274 6.06 -14.55 -16.36
N TYR A 275 5.86 -13.51 -15.56
CA TYR A 275 4.87 -12.46 -15.83
C TYR A 275 5.48 -11.15 -16.33
N ALA A 276 6.70 -10.79 -15.90
CA ALA A 276 7.39 -9.58 -16.37
C ALA A 276 8.14 -9.80 -17.70
N THR A 277 7.49 -10.48 -18.66
CA THR A 277 8.08 -10.91 -19.93
C THR A 277 8.47 -9.74 -20.81
N ALA A 278 7.63 -8.69 -20.91
CA ALA A 278 7.91 -7.50 -21.70
C ALA A 278 9.18 -6.77 -21.21
N LEU A 279 9.40 -6.72 -19.89
CA LEU A 279 10.64 -6.19 -19.33
C LEU A 279 11.83 -7.10 -19.67
N LEU A 280 11.70 -8.41 -19.48
CA LEU A 280 12.77 -9.37 -19.79
C LEU A 280 13.21 -9.31 -21.27
N GLU A 281 12.26 -9.26 -22.20
CA GLU A 281 12.52 -9.14 -23.63
C GLU A 281 13.25 -7.84 -23.97
N ALA A 282 12.83 -6.72 -23.37
CA ALA A 282 13.53 -5.45 -23.51
C ALA A 282 14.96 -5.50 -22.99
N MET A 283 15.19 -6.11 -21.82
CA MET A 283 16.53 -6.25 -21.24
C MET A 283 17.43 -7.17 -22.09
N ARG A 284 16.87 -8.23 -22.71
CA ARG A 284 17.57 -9.13 -23.63
C ARG A 284 18.05 -8.45 -24.91
N GLY A 285 17.43 -7.32 -25.29
CA GLY A 285 17.89 -6.48 -26.40
C GLY A 285 19.25 -5.82 -26.16
N GLY A 286 19.78 -5.85 -24.93
CA GLY A 286 21.14 -5.40 -24.59
C GLY A 286 21.34 -3.89 -24.49
N GLU A 287 20.32 -3.09 -24.82
CA GLU A 287 20.38 -1.62 -24.73
C GLU A 287 20.41 -1.10 -23.29
N TYR A 288 19.70 -1.77 -22.38
CA TYR A 288 19.50 -1.32 -21.00
C TYR A 288 20.49 -1.98 -20.05
N GLY A 289 21.11 -1.17 -19.18
CA GLY A 289 22.05 -1.66 -18.17
C GLY A 289 21.37 -2.14 -16.88
N PHE A 290 20.15 -1.65 -16.61
CA PHE A 290 19.39 -2.00 -15.41
C PHE A 290 17.89 -2.06 -15.70
N GLY A 291 17.23 -3.11 -15.23
CA GLY A 291 15.80 -3.30 -15.32
C GLY A 291 15.21 -3.62 -13.94
N ALA A 292 14.02 -3.12 -13.65
CA ALA A 292 13.28 -3.54 -12.46
C ALA A 292 11.78 -3.62 -12.73
N ALA A 293 11.09 -4.53 -12.02
CA ALA A 293 9.65 -4.62 -11.99
C ALA A 293 9.14 -4.59 -10.55
N PHE A 294 7.94 -4.05 -10.32
CA PHE A 294 7.25 -4.02 -9.02
C PHE A 294 5.94 -4.80 -9.06
N ASP A 295 5.48 -5.29 -7.91
CA ASP A 295 4.12 -5.81 -7.77
C ASP A 295 3.08 -4.70 -7.57
N ALA A 296 1.80 -5.07 -7.43
CA ALA A 296 0.70 -4.10 -7.41
C ALA A 296 0.86 -3.02 -6.34
N ASP A 297 1.19 -3.41 -5.10
CA ASP A 297 1.31 -2.49 -3.96
C ASP A 297 2.75 -2.03 -3.68
N GLY A 298 3.71 -2.49 -4.48
CA GLY A 298 5.07 -1.97 -4.51
C GLY A 298 5.96 -2.41 -3.35
N ASP A 299 5.61 -3.51 -2.66
CA ASP A 299 6.41 -4.09 -1.59
C ASP A 299 7.37 -5.20 -2.09
N ARG A 300 7.18 -5.67 -3.33
CA ARG A 300 8.09 -6.60 -4.02
C ARG A 300 8.76 -5.96 -5.21
N TYR A 301 9.93 -6.51 -5.56
CA TYR A 301 10.67 -6.11 -6.74
C TYR A 301 11.41 -7.29 -7.38
N MET A 302 11.67 -7.16 -8.68
CA MET A 302 12.63 -7.96 -9.44
C MET A 302 13.72 -7.06 -10.01
N ILE A 303 14.97 -7.53 -10.04
CA ILE A 303 16.10 -6.82 -10.66
C ILE A 303 16.64 -7.64 -11.83
N LEU A 304 16.88 -6.94 -12.95
CA LEU A 304 17.55 -7.46 -14.14
C LEU A 304 18.77 -6.58 -14.45
N GLY A 305 19.90 -7.23 -14.76
CA GLY A 305 21.04 -6.60 -15.40
C GLY A 305 20.93 -6.62 -16.92
N GLN A 306 21.98 -6.10 -17.57
CA GLN A 306 22.09 -6.10 -19.03
C GLN A 306 21.94 -7.51 -19.63
N ASN A 307 21.40 -7.59 -20.85
CA ASN A 307 21.13 -8.83 -21.58
C ASN A 307 20.14 -9.78 -20.86
N GLY A 308 19.33 -9.24 -19.93
CA GLY A 308 18.37 -10.03 -19.16
C GLY A 308 19.00 -10.87 -18.05
N PHE A 309 20.17 -10.47 -17.54
CA PHE A 309 20.80 -11.13 -16.39
C PHE A 309 19.89 -11.07 -15.17
N PHE A 310 19.37 -12.21 -14.74
CA PHE A 310 18.45 -12.28 -13.60
C PHE A 310 19.22 -12.26 -12.28
N VAL A 311 18.95 -11.26 -11.44
CA VAL A 311 19.46 -11.22 -10.07
C VAL A 311 18.47 -11.96 -9.16
N ASN A 312 18.85 -13.14 -8.68
CA ASN A 312 18.03 -13.89 -7.74
C ASN A 312 17.76 -13.04 -6.48
N ALA A 313 16.53 -13.07 -5.95
CA ALA A 313 16.16 -12.25 -4.80
C ALA A 313 17.01 -12.52 -3.54
N SER A 314 17.46 -13.77 -3.33
CA SER A 314 18.35 -14.10 -2.20
C SER A 314 19.74 -13.50 -2.38
N ASP A 315 20.26 -13.50 -3.61
CA ASP A 315 21.54 -12.88 -3.94
C ASP A 315 21.43 -11.35 -3.92
N SER A 316 20.32 -10.77 -4.36
CA SER A 316 20.03 -9.34 -4.24
C SER A 316 20.15 -8.87 -2.79
N LEU A 317 19.54 -9.61 -1.85
CA LEU A 317 19.66 -9.34 -0.42
C LEU A 317 21.11 -9.40 0.08
N ALA A 318 21.87 -10.43 -0.31
CA ALA A 318 23.27 -10.58 0.08
C ALA A 318 24.18 -9.48 -0.52
N ILE A 319 23.96 -9.12 -1.79
CA ILE A 319 24.71 -8.06 -2.48
C ILE A 319 24.46 -6.70 -1.80
N ILE A 320 23.20 -6.38 -1.47
CA ILE A 320 22.87 -5.15 -0.75
C ILE A 320 23.53 -5.14 0.63
N ALA A 321 23.43 -6.25 1.39
CA ALA A 321 24.06 -6.40 2.71
C ALA A 321 25.58 -6.18 2.68
N ALA A 322 26.27 -6.72 1.66
CA ALA A 322 27.70 -6.56 1.47
C ALA A 322 28.14 -5.14 1.07
N ASN A 323 27.21 -4.29 0.59
CA ASN A 323 27.50 -2.96 0.05
C ASN A 323 26.73 -1.84 0.78
N LEU A 324 26.25 -2.06 2.01
CA LEU A 324 25.50 -1.04 2.76
C LEU A 324 26.27 0.25 3.02
N SER A 325 27.61 0.21 3.00
CA SER A 325 28.47 1.40 3.10
C SER A 325 28.28 2.40 1.94
N CYS A 326 27.64 2.00 0.85
CA CYS A 326 27.27 2.89 -0.26
C CYS A 326 26.01 3.72 0.02
N ILE A 327 25.25 3.40 1.08
CA ILE A 327 23.96 4.05 1.40
C ILE A 327 24.15 4.92 2.65
N PRO A 328 24.01 6.26 2.54
CA PRO A 328 24.29 7.20 3.64
C PRO A 328 23.61 6.87 4.96
N TYR A 329 22.37 6.37 4.92
CA TYR A 329 21.64 5.94 6.11
C TYR A 329 22.41 4.92 6.96
N PHE A 330 22.99 3.89 6.34
CA PHE A 330 23.71 2.84 7.07
C PHE A 330 25.10 3.29 7.51
N CYS A 331 25.72 4.24 6.81
CA CYS A 331 26.95 4.89 7.28
C CYS A 331 26.71 5.66 8.59
N GLN A 332 25.56 6.30 8.73
CA GLN A 332 25.22 7.11 9.90
C GLN A 332 24.66 6.26 11.06
N MET A 333 23.75 5.34 10.76
CA MET A 333 23.01 4.58 11.77
C MET A 333 23.70 3.26 12.16
N GLY A 334 24.69 2.82 11.38
CA GLY A 334 25.30 1.51 11.50
C GLY A 334 24.35 0.37 11.12
N VAL A 335 24.86 -0.87 11.24
CA VAL A 335 24.10 -2.10 10.97
C VAL A 335 23.95 -2.88 12.27
N ARG A 336 22.71 -3.17 12.68
CA ARG A 336 22.41 -3.86 13.96
C ARG A 336 22.28 -5.37 13.81
N GLY A 337 22.13 -5.87 12.59
CA GLY A 337 21.93 -7.28 12.29
C GLY A 337 21.17 -7.46 10.97
N PHE A 338 21.22 -8.68 10.45
CA PHE A 338 20.52 -9.10 9.24
C PHE A 338 19.45 -10.15 9.57
N GLY A 339 18.42 -10.24 8.73
CA GLY A 339 17.37 -11.23 8.86
C GLY A 339 16.87 -11.69 7.49
N ARG A 340 16.61 -12.99 7.36
CA ARG A 340 16.00 -13.61 6.17
C ARG A 340 14.97 -14.64 6.60
N SER A 341 14.04 -14.97 5.70
CA SER A 341 13.13 -16.10 5.92
C SER A 341 13.90 -17.42 5.84
N MET A 342 13.41 -18.47 6.51
CA MET A 342 14.00 -19.81 6.44
C MET A 342 14.24 -20.31 5.01
N PRO A 343 13.30 -20.21 4.06
CA PRO A 343 13.49 -20.69 2.68
C PRO A 343 14.37 -19.79 1.81
N THR A 344 14.68 -18.55 2.23
CA THR A 344 15.65 -17.69 1.53
C THR A 344 17.03 -18.34 1.60
N SER A 345 17.81 -18.30 0.50
CA SER A 345 19.13 -18.95 0.46
C SER A 345 20.06 -18.43 1.56
N THR A 346 21.08 -19.22 1.90
CA THR A 346 22.11 -18.85 2.89
C THR A 346 23.15 -17.86 2.36
N ALA A 347 22.91 -17.21 1.21
CA ALA A 347 23.85 -16.24 0.64
C ALA A 347 24.09 -15.05 1.58
N LEU A 348 23.06 -14.60 2.31
CA LEU A 348 23.19 -13.53 3.31
C LEU A 348 24.04 -13.92 4.53
N ASP A 349 24.19 -15.22 4.80
CA ASP A 349 24.94 -15.71 5.96
C ASP A 349 26.46 -15.73 5.71
N LYS A 350 26.89 -15.52 4.45
CA LYS A 350 28.29 -15.54 4.01
C LYS A 350 28.89 -14.14 4.01
#